data_AF-A0A0H3LB14-F1
#
_entry.id   AF-A0A0H3LB14-F1
#
_cell.length_a   1.000
_cell.length_b   1.000
_cell.length_c   1.000
_cell.angle_alpha   90.00
_cell.angle_beta   90.00
_cell.angle_gamma   90.00
#
_symmetry.space_group_name_H-M   'P 1'
#
loop_
_entity.id
_entity.type
_entity.pdbx_description
1 polymer ?
#
loop_
_entity_poly.entity_id
_entity_poly.type
_entity_poly.pdbx_seq_one_letter_code
_entity_poly.pdbx_strand_id
1 'polypeptide(L)'
;MSGSTRSSTLTERTNRSIAEVLSGRQRRLMTPLLFAGPAVIASIAYMDPGNFATNIQAGAKYGYTLLWVVVMANIIAMLFQALSAKLGIVTNKNLAEMCRDQFSSPVVWGMWVVSEIAAMATDLAEFLGGALALSILFHLPLLVGMGITALITYTLLLVEKRGFRPLELMIGGLVAVIALCYLIEMFIAPVN
;
A
#
# COMPACT_ATOMS: atom_id res chain seq x y z
N MET A 1 7.11 -35.83 28.76
CA MET A 1 7.88 -34.60 28.48
C MET A 1 8.43 -34.69 27.07
N SER A 2 7.84 -33.97 26.11
CA SER A 2 8.43 -33.77 24.78
C SER A 2 8.03 -32.37 24.34
N GLY A 3 9.02 -31.48 24.31
CA GLY A 3 8.86 -30.07 23.99
C GLY A 3 8.60 -29.89 22.51
N SER A 4 7.38 -29.43 22.19
CA SER A 4 7.08 -28.85 20.88
C SER A 4 7.59 -27.41 20.86
N THR A 5 8.86 -27.21 20.52
CA THR A 5 9.40 -25.92 20.07
C THR A 5 8.78 -25.59 18.71
N ARG A 6 7.51 -25.15 18.71
CA ARG A 6 6.91 -24.50 17.53
C ARG A 6 7.68 -23.21 17.30
N SER A 7 8.44 -23.17 16.21
CA SER A 7 9.07 -21.96 15.69
C SER A 7 7.97 -20.92 15.45
N SER A 8 7.77 -20.02 16.43
CA SER A 8 6.86 -18.88 16.32
C SER A 8 7.16 -18.10 15.04
N THR A 9 6.14 -17.87 14.23
CA THR A 9 6.29 -17.13 12.97
C THR A 9 6.71 -15.68 13.26
N LEU A 10 7.44 -15.04 12.34
CA LEU A 10 7.85 -13.63 12.46
C LEU A 10 6.64 -12.72 12.75
N THR A 11 5.50 -13.03 12.14
CA THR A 11 4.21 -12.34 12.35
C THR A 11 3.70 -12.46 13.79
N GLU A 12 3.71 -13.65 14.40
CA GLU A 12 3.26 -13.84 15.79
C GLU A 12 4.12 -13.06 16.79
N ARG A 13 5.45 -13.03 16.57
CA ARG A 13 6.37 -12.24 17.41
C ARG A 13 6.05 -10.75 17.32
N THR A 14 5.71 -10.28 16.12
CA THR A 14 5.33 -8.89 15.83
C THR A 14 4.06 -8.49 16.54
N ASN A 15 2.99 -9.26 16.33
CA ASN A 15 1.69 -8.98 16.91
C ASN A 15 1.76 -8.99 18.44
N ARG A 16 2.55 -9.90 19.02
CA ARG A 16 2.82 -9.91 20.46
C ARG A 16 3.58 -8.67 20.92
N SER A 17 4.60 -8.23 20.19
CA SER A 17 5.32 -6.98 20.51
C SER A 17 4.48 -5.71 20.29
N ILE A 18 3.59 -5.67 19.29
CA ILE A 18 2.63 -4.57 19.09
C ILE A 18 1.64 -4.55 20.26
N ALA A 19 1.09 -5.69 20.65
CA ALA A 19 0.18 -5.81 21.79
C ALA A 19 0.84 -5.41 23.12
N GLU A 20 2.11 -5.78 23.33
CA GLU A 20 2.87 -5.41 24.53
C GLU A 20 3.15 -3.89 24.60
N VAL A 21 3.42 -3.25 23.45
CA VAL A 21 3.59 -1.77 23.37
C VAL A 21 2.26 -1.05 23.56
N LEU A 22 1.17 -1.52 22.93
CA LEU A 22 -0.19 -0.96 23.11
C LEU A 22 -0.69 -1.12 24.55
N SER A 23 -0.28 -2.18 25.26
CA SER A 23 -0.59 -2.39 26.68
C SER A 23 0.19 -1.48 27.65
N GLY A 24 1.03 -0.57 27.13
CA GLY A 24 1.77 0.42 27.93
C GLY A 24 2.95 -0.16 28.74
N ARG A 25 3.32 -1.42 28.51
CA ARG A 25 4.24 -2.17 29.38
C ARG A 25 5.72 -1.97 29.06
N GLN A 26 6.07 -1.48 27.86
CA GLN A 26 7.43 -1.01 27.52
C GLN A 26 7.42 0.09 26.44
N ARG A 27 8.05 1.25 26.73
CA ARG A 27 8.47 2.22 25.71
C ARG A 27 9.83 1.80 25.14
N ARG A 28 9.85 0.93 24.13
CA ARG A 28 11.08 0.68 23.36
C ARG A 28 11.30 1.80 22.35
N LEU A 29 12.51 2.34 22.26
CA LEU A 29 12.89 3.36 21.26
C LEU A 29 12.63 2.92 19.80
N MET A 30 12.48 1.62 19.57
CA MET A 30 12.17 0.97 18.29
C MET A 30 10.66 0.85 17.99
N THR A 31 9.80 1.42 18.83
CA THR A 31 8.33 1.47 18.62
C THR A 31 7.91 2.03 17.23
N PRO A 32 8.49 3.13 16.71
CA PRO A 32 8.11 3.62 15.38
C PRO A 32 8.46 2.65 14.25
N LEU A 33 9.54 1.87 14.37
CA LEU A 33 9.92 0.84 13.37
C LEU A 33 8.95 -0.35 13.34
N LEU A 34 8.22 -0.59 14.43
CA LEU A 34 7.27 -1.69 14.52
C LEU A 34 5.92 -1.35 13.85
N PHE A 35 5.55 -0.06 13.83
CA PHE A 35 4.39 0.48 13.11
C PHE A 35 4.74 0.98 11.70
N ALA A 36 6.03 1.04 11.37
CA ALA A 36 6.50 1.54 10.10
C ALA A 36 5.93 0.76 8.93
N GLY A 37 5.84 -0.56 9.00
CA GLY A 37 5.45 -1.28 7.79
C GLY A 37 3.95 -1.43 7.52
N PRO A 38 3.03 -1.43 8.49
CA PRO A 38 1.62 -1.11 8.20
C PRO A 38 1.48 0.28 7.55
N ALA A 39 2.28 1.26 7.99
CA ALA A 39 2.29 2.59 7.38
C ALA A 39 2.89 2.58 5.96
N VAL A 40 3.93 1.78 5.69
CA VAL A 40 4.51 1.59 4.35
C VAL A 40 3.51 0.92 3.40
N ILE A 41 2.78 -0.10 3.87
CA ILE A 41 1.73 -0.75 3.08
C ILE A 41 0.58 0.23 2.80
N ALA A 42 0.18 1.06 3.76
CA ALA A 42 -0.81 2.11 3.50
C ALA A 42 -0.28 3.19 2.54
N SER A 43 1.03 3.48 2.57
CA SER A 43 1.64 4.50 1.72
C SER A 43 1.80 4.03 0.27
N ILE A 44 2.06 2.74 0.03
CA ILE A 44 2.26 2.26 -1.35
C ILE A 44 1.00 2.37 -2.20
N ALA A 45 -0.19 2.28 -1.58
CA ALA A 45 -1.46 2.50 -2.27
C ALA A 45 -1.61 3.92 -2.86
N TYR A 46 -0.77 4.88 -2.45
CA TYR A 46 -0.72 6.24 -2.99
C TYR A 46 0.46 6.48 -3.94
N MET A 47 1.31 5.47 -4.13
CA MET A 47 2.46 5.47 -5.05
C MET A 47 2.26 4.46 -6.18
N ASP A 48 1.00 4.19 -6.54
CA ASP A 48 0.63 3.29 -7.61
C ASP A 48 0.86 3.92 -9.00
N PRO A 49 0.98 3.11 -10.06
CA PRO A 49 1.20 3.60 -11.41
C PRO A 49 0.13 4.59 -11.91
N GLY A 50 -1.12 4.49 -11.41
CA GLY A 50 -2.19 5.41 -11.77
C GLY A 50 -1.92 6.85 -11.28
N ASN A 51 -1.44 6.97 -10.05
CA ASN A 51 -0.99 8.26 -9.51
C ASN A 51 0.24 8.80 -10.26
N PHE A 52 1.19 7.95 -10.66
CA PHE A 52 2.34 8.40 -11.47
C PHE A 52 1.93 8.94 -12.83
N ALA A 53 1.03 8.26 -13.56
CA ALA A 53 0.57 8.72 -14.87
C ALA A 53 -0.08 10.12 -14.78
N THR A 54 -0.91 10.33 -13.76
CA THR A 54 -1.62 11.61 -13.56
C THR A 54 -0.64 12.72 -13.16
N ASN A 55 0.28 12.46 -12.23
CA ASN A 55 1.25 13.44 -11.76
C ASN A 55 2.27 13.83 -12.83
N ILE A 56 2.76 12.87 -13.62
CA ILE A 56 3.68 13.12 -14.73
C ILE A 56 2.98 13.93 -15.84
N GLN A 57 1.75 13.56 -16.21
CA GLN A 57 0.98 14.30 -17.21
C GLN A 57 0.66 15.73 -16.74
N ALA A 58 0.27 15.88 -15.47
CA ALA A 58 0.01 17.17 -14.86
C ALA A 58 1.26 18.06 -14.83
N GLY A 59 2.42 17.51 -14.44
CA GLY A 59 3.70 18.21 -14.44
C GLY A 59 4.15 18.62 -15.85
N ALA A 60 3.99 17.74 -16.83
CA ALA A 60 4.33 18.03 -18.23
C ALA A 60 3.47 19.17 -18.83
N LYS A 61 2.20 19.29 -18.41
CA LYS A 61 1.26 20.28 -18.96
C LYS A 61 1.20 21.59 -18.17
N TYR A 62 1.32 21.54 -16.85
CA TYR A 62 1.12 22.67 -15.94
C TYR A 62 2.36 23.04 -15.12
N GLY A 63 3.48 22.35 -15.34
CA GLY A 63 4.70 22.54 -14.58
C GLY A 63 4.46 22.35 -13.07
N TYR A 64 5.05 23.24 -12.28
CA TYR A 64 4.97 23.22 -10.82
C TYR A 64 3.67 23.77 -10.24
N THR A 65 2.76 24.28 -11.07
CA THR A 65 1.54 24.99 -10.62
C THR A 65 0.60 24.09 -9.80
N LEU A 66 0.61 22.78 -10.05
CA LEU A 66 -0.26 21.81 -9.37
C LEU A 66 0.35 21.16 -8.12
N LEU A 67 1.60 21.48 -7.77
CA LEU A 67 2.26 20.90 -6.58
C LEU A 67 1.46 21.14 -5.30
N TRP A 68 0.89 22.33 -5.12
CA TRP A 68 0.08 22.63 -3.92
C TRP A 68 -1.17 21.74 -3.83
N VAL A 69 -1.76 21.36 -4.98
CA VAL A 69 -2.92 20.47 -5.03
C VAL A 69 -2.52 19.07 -4.57
N VAL A 70 -1.35 18.59 -5.01
CA VAL A 70 -0.80 17.29 -4.58
C VAL A 70 -0.56 17.27 -3.07
N VAL A 71 0.01 18.34 -2.51
CA VAL A 71 0.22 18.46 -1.05
C VAL A 71 -1.11 18.45 -0.31
N MET A 72 -2.09 19.24 -0.75
CA MET A 72 -3.41 19.28 -0.11
C MET A 72 -4.14 17.94 -0.19
N ALA A 73 -4.06 17.24 -1.33
CA ALA A 73 -4.63 15.90 -1.49
C ALA A 73 -4.01 14.90 -0.51
N ASN A 74 -2.68 14.93 -0.32
CA ASN A 74 -1.99 14.09 0.66
C ASN A 74 -2.42 14.38 2.11
N ILE A 75 -2.62 15.65 2.47
CA ILE A 75 -3.11 16.02 3.82
C ILE A 75 -4.50 15.44 4.07
N ILE A 76 -5.40 15.55 3.10
CA ILE A 76 -6.76 14.99 3.19
C ILE A 76 -6.72 13.46 3.24
N ALA A 77 -5.85 12.82 2.45
CA ALA A 77 -5.63 11.38 2.50
C ALA A 77 -5.16 10.90 3.88
N MET A 78 -4.18 11.58 4.47
CA MET A 78 -3.68 11.29 5.82
C MET A 78 -4.80 11.40 6.87
N LEU A 79 -5.68 12.41 6.74
CA LEU A 79 -6.85 12.55 7.61
C LEU A 79 -7.78 11.32 7.51
N PHE A 80 -8.14 10.90 6.30
CA PHE A 80 -9.03 9.75 6.12
C PHE A 80 -8.41 8.43 6.59
N GLN A 81 -7.12 8.22 6.36
CA GLN A 81 -6.40 7.05 6.88
C GLN A 81 -6.36 7.04 8.40
N ALA A 82 -6.05 8.20 9.02
CA ALA A 82 -6.01 8.31 10.48
C ALA A 82 -7.38 8.03 11.11
N LEU A 83 -8.47 8.51 10.50
CA LEU A 83 -9.83 8.22 10.95
C LEU A 83 -10.18 6.73 10.80
N SER A 84 -9.84 6.11 9.66
CA SER A 84 -10.08 4.69 9.41
C SER A 84 -9.30 3.80 10.39
N ALA A 85 -8.04 4.13 10.64
CA ALA A 85 -7.21 3.43 11.63
C ALA A 85 -7.76 3.61 13.05
N LYS A 86 -8.14 4.84 13.44
CA LYS A 86 -8.73 5.11 14.76
C LYS A 86 -10.04 4.36 14.95
N LEU A 87 -10.89 4.28 13.92
CA LEU A 87 -12.11 3.48 13.95
C LEU A 87 -11.77 2.02 14.25
N GLY A 88 -10.90 1.40 13.45
CA GLY A 88 -10.52 0.00 13.62
C GLY A 88 -9.91 -0.32 15.00
N ILE A 89 -9.08 0.59 15.54
CA ILE A 89 -8.47 0.43 16.87
C ILE A 89 -9.51 0.51 18.00
N VAL A 90 -10.46 1.45 17.91
CA VAL A 90 -11.44 1.69 18.98
C VAL A 90 -12.57 0.68 18.95
N THR A 91 -13.08 0.32 17.78
CA THR A 91 -14.24 -0.56 17.64
C THR A 91 -13.86 -2.03 17.48
N ASN A 92 -12.59 -2.35 17.20
CA ASN A 92 -12.13 -3.67 16.75
C ASN A 92 -12.91 -4.21 15.52
N LYS A 93 -13.52 -3.31 14.74
CA LYS A 93 -14.28 -3.63 13.52
C LYS A 93 -13.75 -2.83 12.36
N ASN A 94 -13.78 -3.43 11.16
CA ASN A 94 -13.45 -2.69 9.95
C ASN A 94 -14.59 -1.73 9.55
N LEU A 95 -14.30 -0.79 8.65
CA LEU A 95 -15.29 0.21 8.21
C LEU A 95 -16.52 -0.47 7.57
N ALA A 96 -16.32 -1.54 6.81
CA ALA A 96 -17.40 -2.27 6.15
C ALA A 96 -18.35 -2.96 7.15
N GLU A 97 -17.82 -3.53 8.23
CA GLU A 97 -18.58 -4.09 9.35
C GLU A 97 -19.40 -3.02 10.07
N MET A 98 -18.79 -1.86 10.34
CA MET A 98 -19.51 -0.74 10.95
C MET A 98 -20.64 -0.22 10.05
N CYS A 99 -20.41 -0.14 8.73
CA CYS A 99 -21.45 0.22 7.77
C CYS A 99 -22.57 -0.84 7.74
N ARG A 100 -22.23 -2.13 7.80
CA ARG A 100 -23.21 -3.21 7.84
C ARG A 100 -24.08 -3.18 9.09
N ASP A 101 -23.53 -2.77 10.23
CA ASP A 101 -24.26 -2.68 11.49
C ASP A 101 -25.16 -1.44 11.58
N GLN A 102 -24.81 -0.35 10.89
CA GLN A 102 -25.53 0.93 10.97
C GLN A 102 -26.50 1.20 9.80
N PHE A 103 -26.32 0.58 8.64
CA PHE A 103 -27.14 0.83 7.45
C PHE A 103 -28.06 -0.34 7.11
N SER A 104 -29.13 -0.04 6.37
CA SER A 104 -30.06 -1.07 5.88
C SER A 104 -29.40 -1.93 4.80
N SER A 105 -29.78 -3.21 4.73
CA SER A 105 -29.19 -4.20 3.81
C SER A 105 -29.06 -3.75 2.35
N PRO A 106 -30.03 -3.02 1.74
CA PRO A 106 -29.89 -2.55 0.35
C PRO A 106 -28.74 -1.56 0.16
N VAL A 107 -28.51 -0.67 1.13
CA VAL A 107 -27.42 0.33 1.07
C VAL A 107 -26.06 -0.37 1.19
N VAL A 108 -25.95 -1.36 2.09
CA VAL A 108 -24.73 -2.14 2.28
C VAL A 108 -24.35 -2.89 1.00
N TRP A 109 -25.32 -3.51 0.32
CA TRP A 109 -25.07 -4.15 -0.98
C TRP A 109 -24.62 -3.15 -2.05
N GLY A 110 -25.23 -1.96 -2.10
CA GLY A 110 -24.79 -0.89 -3.00
C GLY A 110 -23.34 -0.45 -2.72
N MET A 111 -22.99 -0.24 -1.45
CA MET A 111 -21.63 0.11 -1.04
C MET A 111 -20.62 -0.99 -1.36
N TRP A 112 -21.01 -2.26 -1.20
CA TRP A 112 -20.16 -3.40 -1.56
C TRP A 112 -19.86 -3.43 -3.07
N VAL A 113 -20.88 -3.27 -3.92
CA VAL A 113 -20.68 -3.24 -5.39
C VAL A 113 -19.75 -2.10 -5.80
N VAL A 114 -19.95 -0.90 -5.25
CA VAL A 114 -19.08 0.26 -5.57
C VAL A 114 -17.64 0.01 -5.12
N SER A 115 -17.45 -0.57 -3.93
CA SER A 115 -16.12 -0.88 -3.40
C SER A 115 -15.41 -1.94 -4.23
N GLU A 116 -16.13 -2.97 -4.68
CA GLU A 116 -15.60 -4.02 -5.55
C GLU A 116 -15.16 -3.46 -6.91
N ILE A 117 -15.99 -2.60 -7.51
CA ILE A 117 -15.64 -1.91 -8.77
C ILE A 117 -14.41 -1.03 -8.60
N ALA A 118 -14.32 -0.30 -7.49
CA ALA A 118 -13.16 0.54 -7.19
C ALA A 118 -11.89 -0.31 -7.04
N ALA A 119 -11.95 -1.43 -6.30
CA ALA A 119 -10.83 -2.34 -6.14
C ALA A 119 -10.36 -2.94 -7.48
N MET A 120 -11.30 -3.38 -8.34
CA MET A 120 -10.98 -3.87 -9.68
C MET A 120 -10.35 -2.79 -10.58
N ALA A 121 -10.79 -1.54 -10.46
CA ALA A 121 -10.23 -0.43 -11.23
C ALA A 121 -8.78 -0.11 -10.81
N THR A 122 -8.50 -0.13 -9.49
CA THR A 122 -7.13 0.04 -8.98
C THR A 122 -6.22 -1.11 -9.41
N ASP A 123 -6.67 -2.37 -9.27
CA ASP A 123 -5.90 -3.54 -9.71
C ASP A 123 -5.59 -3.47 -11.22
N LEU A 124 -6.54 -3.04 -12.05
CA LEU A 124 -6.32 -2.85 -13.48
C LEU A 124 -5.25 -1.78 -13.78
N ALA A 125 -5.27 -0.65 -13.06
CA ALA A 125 -4.28 0.41 -13.23
C ALA A 125 -2.87 -0.06 -12.82
N GLU A 126 -2.76 -0.76 -11.70
CA GLU A 126 -1.50 -1.35 -11.23
C GLU A 126 -0.96 -2.41 -12.20
N PHE A 127 -1.84 -3.28 -12.68
CA PHE A 127 -1.51 -4.34 -13.63
C PHE A 127 -1.00 -3.78 -14.96
N LEU A 128 -1.71 -2.80 -15.53
CA LEU A 128 -1.31 -2.14 -16.77
C LEU A 128 -0.02 -1.36 -16.60
N GLY A 129 0.12 -0.65 -15.47
CA GLY A 129 1.34 0.10 -15.15
C GLY A 129 2.57 -0.81 -15.05
N GLY A 130 2.45 -1.95 -14.37
CA GLY A 130 3.51 -2.94 -14.28
C GLY A 130 3.87 -3.54 -15.65
N ALA A 131 2.88 -3.89 -16.46
CA ALA A 131 3.09 -4.42 -17.80
C ALA A 131 3.79 -3.40 -18.73
N LEU A 132 3.37 -2.13 -18.67
CA LEU A 132 4.00 -1.02 -19.39
C LEU A 132 5.44 -0.80 -18.94
N ALA A 133 5.70 -0.80 -17.64
CA ALA A 133 7.05 -0.64 -17.09
C ALA A 133 7.99 -1.74 -17.59
N LEU A 134 7.55 -3.01 -17.58
CA LEU A 134 8.33 -4.13 -18.12
C LEU A 134 8.52 -4.03 -19.64
N SER A 135 7.50 -3.60 -20.37
CA SER A 135 7.58 -3.41 -21.82
C SER A 135 8.63 -2.35 -22.19
N ILE A 136 8.69 -1.23 -21.47
CA ILE A 136 9.66 -0.16 -21.73
C ILE A 136 11.06 -0.56 -21.26
N LEU A 137 11.18 -1.22 -20.11
CA LEU A 137 12.47 -1.59 -19.54
C LEU A 137 13.19 -2.67 -20.37
N PHE A 138 12.46 -3.71 -20.78
CA PHE A 138 13.04 -4.86 -21.51
C PHE A 138 12.76 -4.84 -23.01
N HIS A 139 12.10 -3.79 -23.51
CA HIS A 139 11.70 -3.67 -24.93
C HIS A 139 10.87 -4.87 -25.42
N LEU A 140 10.06 -5.44 -24.53
CA LEU A 140 9.21 -6.60 -24.80
C LEU A 140 7.84 -6.18 -25.34
N PRO A 141 7.17 -7.03 -26.13
CA PRO A 141 5.77 -6.82 -26.49
C PRO A 141 4.89 -6.72 -25.25
N LEU A 142 3.93 -5.80 -25.26
CA LEU A 142 3.05 -5.53 -24.12
C LEU A 142 2.30 -6.78 -23.63
N LEU A 143 1.90 -7.67 -24.55
CA LEU A 143 1.30 -8.97 -24.22
C LEU A 143 2.21 -9.85 -23.35
N VAL A 144 3.52 -9.86 -23.63
CA VAL A 144 4.51 -10.60 -22.83
C VAL A 144 4.69 -9.92 -21.47
N GLY A 145 4.73 -8.58 -21.45
CA GLY A 145 4.77 -7.79 -20.22
C GLY A 145 3.58 -8.09 -19.30
N MET A 146 2.36 -8.13 -19.84
CA MET A 146 1.14 -8.51 -19.10
C MET A 146 1.24 -9.92 -18.52
N GLY A 147 1.73 -10.88 -19.30
CA GLY A 147 1.91 -12.26 -18.83
C GLY A 147 2.89 -12.37 -17.66
N ILE A 148 4.01 -11.62 -17.72
CA ILE A 148 5.00 -11.56 -16.64
C ILE A 148 4.41 -10.87 -15.41
N THR A 149 3.73 -9.73 -15.58
CA THR A 149 3.08 -9.03 -14.45
C THR A 149 2.05 -9.93 -13.77
N ALA A 150 1.23 -10.67 -14.52
CA ALA A 150 0.27 -11.63 -13.97
C ALA A 150 0.94 -12.73 -13.15
N LEU A 151 2.09 -13.24 -13.62
CA LEU A 151 2.86 -14.24 -12.89
C LEU A 151 3.43 -13.66 -11.59
N ILE A 152 3.94 -12.42 -11.62
CA ILE A 152 4.48 -11.74 -10.45
C ILE A 152 3.39 -11.47 -9.40
N THR A 153 2.25 -10.90 -9.81
CA THR A 153 1.12 -10.62 -8.90
C THR A 153 0.56 -11.91 -8.30
N TYR A 154 0.40 -12.96 -9.10
CA TYR A 154 -0.01 -14.27 -8.60
C TYR A 154 0.99 -14.86 -7.59
N THR A 155 2.29 -14.70 -7.85
CA THR A 155 3.35 -15.14 -6.93
C THR A 155 3.30 -14.37 -5.61
N LEU A 156 3.06 -13.05 -5.66
CA LEU A 156 2.88 -12.23 -4.46
C LEU A 156 1.70 -12.71 -3.61
N LEU A 157 0.55 -13.01 -4.22
CA LEU A 157 -0.62 -13.57 -3.53
C LEU A 157 -0.32 -14.94 -2.88
N LEU A 158 0.52 -15.78 -3.49
CA LEU A 158 0.95 -17.04 -2.90
C LEU A 158 1.90 -16.84 -1.70
N VAL A 159 2.75 -15.81 -1.75
CA VAL A 159 3.67 -15.46 -0.66
C VAL A 159 2.90 -14.86 0.53
N GLU A 160 1.84 -14.09 0.27
CA GLU A 160 0.98 -13.53 1.31
C GLU A 160 0.42 -14.62 2.25
N LYS A 161 0.07 -15.79 1.70
CA LYS A 161 -0.41 -16.95 2.49
C LYS A 161 0.60 -17.46 3.53
N ARG A 162 1.89 -17.11 3.41
CA ARG A 162 2.97 -17.53 4.32
C ARG A 162 3.31 -16.50 5.40
N GLY A 163 2.70 -15.31 5.37
CA GLY A 163 2.78 -14.29 6.43
C GLY A 163 3.08 -12.87 5.94
N PHE A 164 2.58 -11.88 6.68
CA PHE A 164 2.59 -10.45 6.29
C PHE A 164 3.95 -9.75 6.38
N ARG A 165 4.83 -10.13 7.32
CA ARG A 165 6.08 -9.39 7.59
C ARG A 165 7.15 -9.43 6.49
N PRO A 166 7.42 -10.57 5.83
CA PRO A 166 8.36 -10.61 4.70
C PRO A 166 7.89 -9.73 3.54
N LEU A 167 6.58 -9.69 3.29
CA LEU A 167 5.95 -8.91 2.25
C LEU A 167 6.09 -7.40 2.54
N GLU A 168 5.83 -6.99 3.78
CA GLU A 168 6.02 -5.62 4.27
C GLU A 168 7.45 -5.09 4.06
N LEU A 169 8.47 -5.88 4.44
CA LEU A 169 9.88 -5.50 4.28
C LEU A 169 10.30 -5.44 2.81
N MET A 170 9.82 -6.39 2.00
CA MET A 170 10.11 -6.42 0.56
C MET A 170 9.50 -5.21 -0.15
N ILE A 171 8.24 -4.89 0.15
CA ILE A 171 7.55 -3.71 -0.37
C ILE A 171 8.25 -2.43 0.07
N GLY A 172 8.62 -2.31 1.35
CA GLY A 172 9.37 -1.15 1.84
C GLY A 172 10.72 -0.96 1.14
N GLY A 173 11.42 -2.06 0.84
CA GLY A 173 12.63 -2.03 0.03
C GLY A 173 12.38 -1.50 -1.39
N LEU A 174 11.33 -1.97 -2.05
CA LEU A 174 10.95 -1.49 -3.40
C LEU A 174 10.61 0.00 -3.40
N VAL A 175 9.84 0.48 -2.41
CA VAL A 175 9.51 1.91 -2.27
C VAL A 175 10.76 2.75 -2.06
N ALA A 176 11.71 2.28 -1.25
CA ALA A 176 12.98 2.99 -1.03
C ALA A 176 13.79 3.12 -2.33
N VAL A 177 13.79 2.07 -3.18
CA VAL A 177 14.43 2.11 -4.50
C VAL A 177 13.74 3.14 -5.40
N ILE A 178 12.39 3.14 -5.46
CA ILE A 178 11.63 4.12 -6.25
C ILE A 178 11.94 5.55 -5.80
N ALA A 179 11.92 5.80 -4.49
CA ALA A 179 12.23 7.11 -3.93
C ALA A 179 13.66 7.58 -4.27
N LEU A 180 14.64 6.66 -4.18
CA LEU A 180 16.02 6.98 -4.53
C LEU A 180 16.18 7.29 -6.03
N CYS A 181 15.51 6.54 -6.91
CA CYS A 181 15.51 6.81 -8.35
C CYS A 181 14.98 8.22 -8.65
N TYR A 182 13.82 8.58 -8.11
CA TYR A 182 13.24 9.93 -8.32
C TYR A 182 14.09 11.05 -7.73
N LEU A 183 14.73 10.82 -6.57
CA LEU A 183 15.65 11.80 -5.99
C LEU A 183 16.85 12.04 -6.91
N ILE A 184 17.47 10.97 -7.43
CA ILE A 184 18.58 11.07 -8.37
C ILE A 184 18.13 11.78 -9.65
N GLU A 185 16.97 11.42 -10.19
CA GLU A 185 16.41 12.05 -11.39
C GLU A 185 16.15 13.54 -11.18
N MET A 186 15.69 13.98 -10.00
CA MET A 186 15.54 15.40 -9.66
C MET A 186 16.87 16.17 -9.71
N PHE A 187 18.00 15.55 -9.34
CA PHE A 187 19.32 16.20 -9.43
C PHE A 187 19.90 16.21 -10.85
N ILE A 188 19.51 15.25 -11.69
CA ILE A 188 19.96 15.17 -13.09
C ILE A 188 19.09 16.03 -14.01
N ALA A 189 17.79 16.11 -13.73
CA ALA A 189 16.83 16.86 -14.52
C ALA A 189 17.15 18.36 -14.44
N PRO A 190 17.45 19.01 -15.58
CA PRO A 190 17.70 20.44 -15.59
C PRO A 190 16.41 21.19 -15.22
N VAL A 191 16.50 22.02 -14.18
CA VAL A 191 15.42 22.93 -13.78
C VAL A 191 15.47 24.15 -14.70
N ASN A 192 14.85 24.03 -15.89
CA ASN A 192 14.68 25.14 -16.83
C ASN A 192 13.20 25.53 -16.94
#